data_AF-A0A1G2C6G5-F1
#
_entry.id   AF-A0A1G2C6G5-F1
#
_cell.length_a   1.000
_cell.length_b   1.000
_cell.length_c   1.000
_cell.angle_alpha   90.00
_cell.angle_beta   90.00
_cell.angle_gamma   90.00
#
_symmetry.space_group_name_H-M   'P 1'
#
loop_
_entity.id
_entity.type
_entity.pdbx_description
1 polymer ?
#
loop_
_entity_poly.entity_id
_entity_poly.type
_entity_poly.pdbx_seq_one_letter_code
_entity_poly.pdbx_strand_id
1 'polypeptide(L)' 'MEHYICTGGCNAVSETPGTCQDEDCSKRGEPLDLCECEDGEHEGRQRQVEEEGEGEEKMKE' A
#
# COMPACT_ATOMS: atom_id res chain seq x y z
N MET A 1 -8.45 -5.21 1.52
CA MET A 1 -8.09 -4.56 0.25
C MET A 1 -7.21 -5.52 -0.52
N GLU A 2 -7.60 -5.91 -1.72
CA GLU A 2 -6.77 -6.80 -2.56
C GLU A 2 -5.59 -6.01 -3.12
N HIS A 3 -4.37 -6.40 -2.80
CA HIS A 3 -3.17 -5.83 -3.40
C HIS A 3 -2.15 -6.94 -3.67
N TYR A 4 -1.21 -6.66 -4.55
CA TYR A 4 -0.25 -7.60 -5.06
C TYR A 4 1.15 -7.13 -4.70
N ILE A 5 1.96 -8.05 -4.18
CA ILE A 5 3.31 -7.77 -3.68
C ILE A 5 4.35 -8.56 -4.47
N CYS A 6 5.53 -7.97 -4.63
CA CYS A 6 6.65 -8.69 -5.22
C CYS A 6 7.44 -9.47 -4.15
N THR A 7 7.44 -10.80 -4.27
CA THR A 7 8.25 -11.71 -3.45
C THR A 7 9.72 -11.79 -3.89
N GLY A 8 10.14 -10.94 -4.82
CA GLY A 8 11.50 -10.88 -5.36
C GLY A 8 12.49 -10.06 -4.55
N GLY A 9 12.06 -9.50 -3.41
CA GLY A 9 12.93 -8.72 -2.50
C GLY A 9 12.94 -7.21 -2.74
N CYS A 10 12.29 -6.71 -3.79
CA CYS A 10 12.14 -5.27 -4.03
C CYS A 10 10.99 -4.64 -3.23
N ASN A 11 10.12 -5.45 -2.62
CA ASN A 11 8.95 -5.01 -1.84
C ASN A 11 7.98 -4.12 -2.64
N ALA A 12 7.95 -4.24 -3.98
CA ALA A 12 6.98 -3.53 -4.80
C ALA A 12 5.56 -3.97 -4.44
N VAL A 13 4.64 -3.01 -4.34
CA VAL A 13 3.21 -3.20 -4.06
C VAL A 13 2.37 -2.60 -5.19
N SER A 14 1.30 -3.27 -5.60
CA SER A 14 0.35 -2.77 -6.60
C SER A 14 -1.08 -3.12 -6.21
N GLU A 15 -2.03 -2.21 -6.45
CA GLU A 15 -3.46 -2.47 -6.21
C GLU A 15 -4.10 -3.30 -7.34
N THR A 16 -3.40 -3.45 -8.46
CA THR A 16 -3.88 -4.18 -9.63
C THR A 16 -3.03 -5.41 -9.91
N PRO A 17 -3.63 -6.51 -10.39
CA PRO A 17 -2.88 -7.67 -10.84
C PRO A 17 -1.94 -7.26 -11.98
N GLY A 18 -0.64 -7.54 -11.81
CA GLY A 18 0.38 -7.12 -12.76
C GLY A 18 1.72 -7.80 -12.50
N THR A 19 2.75 -7.36 -13.19
CA THR A 19 4.12 -7.87 -13.04
C THR A 19 5.02 -6.86 -12.33
N CYS A 20 6.05 -7.34 -11.65
CA CYS A 20 7.06 -6.47 -11.04
C CYS A 20 7.79 -5.64 -12.11
N GLN A 21 7.75 -4.31 -11.98
CA GLN A 21 8.42 -3.39 -12.90
C GLN A 21 9.77 -2.88 -12.39
N ASP A 22 10.17 -3.30 -11.19
CA ASP A 22 11.38 -2.85 -10.55
C ASP A 22 12.62 -3.34 -11.32
N GLU A 23 13.52 -2.41 -11.67
CA GLU A 23 14.68 -2.69 -12.51
C GLU A 23 15.78 -3.48 -11.82
N ASP A 24 15.86 -3.38 -10.48
CA ASP A 24 16.86 -4.03 -9.64
C ASP A 24 16.34 -5.36 -9.06
N CYS A 25 15.05 -5.67 -9.26
CA CYS A 25 14.46 -6.89 -8.79
C CYS A 25 14.90 -8.12 -9.59
N SER A 26 15.38 -9.16 -8.89
CA SER A 26 15.69 -10.46 -9.50
C SER A 26 14.48 -11.16 -10.12
N LYS A 27 13.26 -10.73 -9.76
CA LYS A 27 11.98 -11.20 -10.32
C LYS A 27 11.30 -10.14 -11.20
N ARG A 28 12.07 -9.22 -11.79
CA ARG A 28 11.53 -8.25 -12.75
C ARG A 28 10.79 -8.95 -13.88
N GLY A 29 9.57 -8.51 -14.15
CA GLY A 29 8.69 -9.09 -15.17
C GLY A 29 7.90 -10.33 -14.72
N GLU A 30 8.16 -10.85 -13.53
CA GLU A 30 7.34 -11.92 -12.93
C GLU A 30 6.03 -11.35 -12.37
N PRO A 31 4.94 -12.14 -12.34
CA PRO A 31 3.67 -11.71 -11.75
C PRO A 31 3.82 -11.39 -10.25
N LEU A 32 3.12 -10.35 -9.82
CA LEU A 32 2.99 -10.00 -8.41
C LEU A 32 2.03 -10.99 -7.73
N ASP A 33 2.33 -11.32 -6.48
CA ASP A 33 1.59 -12.29 -5.68
C ASP A 33 0.53 -11.58 -4.83
N LEU A 34 -0.68 -12.11 -4.75
CA LEU A 34 -1.76 -11.49 -3.97
C LEU A 34 -1.37 -11.48 -2.48
N CYS A 35 -1.34 -10.31 -1.84
CA CYS A 35 -1.20 -10.24 -0.38
C CYS A 35 -2.56 -10.52 0.27
N GLU A 36 -2.57 -11.52 1.14
CA GLU A 36 -3.72 -11.88 1.97
C GLU A 36 -3.77 -11.09 3.29
N CYS A 37 -3.07 -9.96 3.38
CA CYS A 37 -2.99 -9.18 4.60
C CYS A 37 -4.27 -8.34 4.84
N GLU A 38 -4.81 -8.42 6.05
CA GLU A 38 -6.08 -7.76 6.45
C GLU A 38 -5.96 -6.24 6.57
N ASP A 39 -4.83 -5.74 7.06
CA ASP A 39 -4.62 -4.31 7.37
C ASP A 39 -4.18 -3.45 6.16
N GLY A 40 -3.86 -4.05 5.01
CA GLY A 40 -3.36 -3.31 3.85
C GLY A 40 -2.03 -2.56 4.09
N GLU A 41 -1.36 -2.84 5.21
CA GLU A 41 -0.23 -2.05 5.71
C GLU A 41 1.10 -2.57 5.17
N HIS A 42 1.22 -2.67 3.85
CA HIS A 42 2.50 -2.86 3.17
C HIS A 42 2.91 -1.50 2.63
N GLU A 43 3.91 -0.91 3.27
CA GLU A 43 4.32 0.49 3.19
C GLU A 43 4.37 1.06 1.76
N GLY A 44 3.20 1.54 1.30
CA GLY A 44 2.97 2.11 -0.02
C GLY A 44 2.05 3.33 0.09
N ARG A 45 2.38 4.23 1.03
CA ARG A 45 1.88 5.62 1.13
C ARG A 45 0.43 5.85 0.72
N GLN A 46 -0.54 5.25 1.42
CA GLN A 46 -1.91 5.78 1.47
C GLN A 46 -2.49 5.70 2.89
N ARG A 47 -1.76 6.25 3.87
CA ARG A 47 -2.39 6.82 5.06
C ARG A 47 -2.51 8.32 4.88
N GLN A 48 -3.43 8.73 4.02
CA GLN A 48 -4.27 9.89 4.34
C GLN A 48 -5.64 9.33 4.66
N VAL A 49 -5.72 8.69 5.83
CA VAL A 49 -6.95 8.75 6.60
C VAL A 49 -7.04 10.20 7.05
N GLU A 50 -7.75 11.00 6.29
CA GLU A 50 -8.37 12.23 6.79
C GLU A 50 -9.89 12.04 6.64
N GLU A 51 -10.40 10.96 7.23
CA GLU A 51 -11.77 10.92 7.71
C GLU A 51 -11.83 11.81 8.97
N GLU A 52 -12.34 13.02 8.77
CA GLU A 52 -13.29 13.71 9.64
C GLU A 52 -13.07 13.53 11.16
N GLY A 53 -12.20 14.36 11.73
CA GLY A 53 -12.18 14.65 13.17
C GLY A 53 -12.89 15.97 13.45
N GLU A 54 -14.17 15.90 13.84
CA GLU A 54 -14.92 16.99 14.47
C GLU A 54 -14.16 17.47 15.73
N GLY A 55 -13.52 18.63 15.64
CA GLY A 55 -12.88 19.33 16.75
C GLY A 55 -13.75 20.47 17.26
N GLU A 56 -14.53 20.21 18.30
CA GLU A 56 -15.26 21.21 19.09
C GLU A 56 -14.29 22.25 19.70
N GLU A 57 -14.29 23.50 19.21
CA GLU A 57 -13.66 24.63 19.91
C GLU A 57 -14.72 25.49 20.61
N LYS A 58 -15.12 25.05 21.81
CA LYS A 58 -15.44 26.00 22.89
C LYS A 58 -14.14 26.73 23.25
N MET A 59 -14.24 28.04 23.50
CA MET A 59 -13.59 28.84 24.58
C MET A 59 -13.35 30.28 24.09
N LYS A 60 -14.14 31.24 24.61
CA LYS A 60 -13.69 32.36 25.48
C LYS A 60 -12.92 33.46 24.71
N GLU A 61 -13.36 34.72 24.65
CA GLU A 61 -13.73 35.66 25.73
C GLU A 61 -14.58 36.82 25.18
#